data_AF-A0A1H8DII3-F1
#
_entry.id   AF-A0A1H8DII3-F1
#
_cell.length_a   1.000
_cell.length_b   1.000
_cell.length_c   1.000
_cell.angle_alpha   90.00
_cell.angle_beta   90.00
_cell.angle_gamma   90.00
#
_symmetry.space_group_name_H-M   'P 1'
#
loop_
_entity.id
_entity.type
_entity.pdbx_description
1 polymer ?
#
loop_
_entity_poly.entity_id
_entity_poly.type
_entity_poly.pdbx_seq_one_letter_code
_entity_poly.pdbx_strand_id
1 'polypeptide(L)'
;MYNGYSWDAANFVYNPYSVLLLFDYGRYNPFWYSTDTPTFLLKLLKTKDTLEKVLKESIRVTETFTEGQRIESLSSLALLFQAGYLTINNFDRKAGYYYLQIPNEEVRMAINQLALAFTRGELAYQEVIYQ
;
A
#
# COMPACT_ATOMS: atom_id res chain seq x y z
N MET A 1 -21.00 -5.75 0.04
CA MET A 1 -20.24 -4.55 0.44
C MET A 1 -18.81 -4.74 -0.02
N TYR A 2 -18.20 -3.73 -0.62
CA TYR A 2 -16.85 -3.84 -1.18
C TYR A 2 -15.81 -3.86 -0.06
N ASN A 3 -14.87 -4.81 -0.12
CA ASN A 3 -13.73 -4.89 0.80
C ASN A 3 -12.68 -3.88 0.33
N GLY A 4 -12.92 -2.62 0.65
CA GLY A 4 -12.20 -1.48 0.09
C GLY A 4 -11.18 -0.85 1.00
N TYR A 5 -10.75 0.35 0.59
CA TYR A 5 -9.96 1.25 1.42
C TYR A 5 -10.86 2.02 2.38
N SER A 6 -10.39 2.23 3.60
CA SER A 6 -11.06 2.99 4.66
C SER A 6 -10.04 3.76 5.47
N TRP A 7 -10.42 4.98 5.84
CA TRP A 7 -9.66 5.86 6.74
C TRP A 7 -10.23 5.88 8.17
N ASP A 8 -11.38 5.22 8.42
CA ASP A 8 -12.09 5.28 9.70
C ASP A 8 -12.66 3.92 10.16
N ALA A 9 -12.38 2.84 9.41
CA ALA A 9 -12.96 1.51 9.58
C ALA A 9 -14.49 1.44 9.51
N ALA A 10 -15.17 2.52 9.10
CA ALA A 10 -16.63 2.61 9.02
C ALA A 10 -17.09 2.79 7.56
N ASN A 11 -16.40 3.63 6.81
CA ASN A 11 -16.67 3.96 5.43
C ASN A 11 -15.63 3.28 4.53
N PHE A 12 -16.10 2.54 3.53
CA PHE A 12 -15.24 1.80 2.61
C PHE A 12 -15.45 2.28 1.18
N VAL A 13 -14.36 2.59 0.49
CA VAL A 13 -14.31 3.11 -0.87
C VAL A 13 -13.36 2.30 -1.75
N TYR A 14 -13.39 2.55 -3.06
CA TYR A 14 -12.36 2.05 -3.96
C TYR A 14 -10.99 2.62 -3.61
N ASN A 15 -9.93 1.87 -3.92
CA ASN A 15 -8.56 2.32 -3.70
C ASN A 15 -8.35 3.73 -4.32
N PRO A 16 -7.87 4.73 -3.56
CA PRO A 16 -7.72 6.10 -4.05
C PRO A 16 -6.81 6.23 -5.26
N TYR A 17 -5.72 5.45 -5.30
CA TYR A 17 -4.79 5.41 -6.43
C TYR A 17 -5.42 4.77 -7.67
N SER A 18 -6.16 3.67 -7.52
CA SER A 18 -6.93 3.08 -8.63
C SER A 18 -7.96 4.05 -9.21
N VAL A 19 -8.58 4.88 -8.37
CA VAL A 19 -9.51 5.94 -8.81
C VAL A 19 -8.77 7.04 -9.58
N LEU A 20 -7.60 7.48 -9.11
CA LEU A 20 -6.76 8.44 -9.84
C LEU A 20 -6.37 7.91 -11.24
N LEU A 21 -5.95 6.64 -11.32
CA LEU A 21 -5.57 6.03 -12.58
C LEU A 21 -6.75 5.78 -13.52
N LEU A 22 -7.94 5.50 -12.98
CA LEU A 22 -9.17 5.47 -13.77
C LEU A 22 -9.46 6.83 -14.43
N PHE A 23 -9.30 7.93 -13.71
CA PHE A 23 -9.52 9.28 -14.25
C PHE A 23 -8.41 9.73 -15.21
N ASP A 24 -7.17 9.28 -14.99
CA ASP A 24 -6.03 9.60 -15.85
C ASP A 24 -6.07 8.85 -17.19
N TYR A 25 -6.31 7.53 -17.15
CA TYR A 25 -6.33 6.70 -18.35
C TYR A 25 -7.70 6.57 -19.03
N GLY A 26 -8.78 6.99 -18.36
CA GLY A 26 -10.15 6.95 -18.90
C GLY A 26 -10.70 5.54 -19.15
N ARG A 27 -10.09 4.50 -18.58
CA ARG A 27 -10.49 3.09 -18.74
C ARG A 27 -10.40 2.37 -17.40
N TYR A 28 -11.33 1.47 -17.09
CA TYR A 28 -11.17 0.61 -15.93
C TYR A 28 -10.12 -0.47 -16.25
N ASN A 29 -8.95 -0.39 -15.62
CA ASN A 29 -7.88 -1.37 -15.74
C ASN A 29 -7.38 -1.79 -14.33
N PRO A 30 -6.82 -3.00 -14.17
CA PRO A 30 -6.07 -3.39 -12.99
C PRO A 30 -4.74 -2.61 -12.97
N PHE A 31 -4.80 -1.35 -12.54
CA PHE A 31 -3.68 -0.42 -12.62
C PHE A 31 -2.53 -0.69 -11.63
N TRP A 32 -2.54 -1.81 -10.94
CA TRP A 32 -1.41 -2.23 -10.12
C TRP A 32 -0.22 -2.73 -10.96
N TYR A 33 -0.39 -2.84 -12.28
CA TYR A 33 0.64 -3.25 -13.25
C TYR A 33 1.02 -2.16 -14.29
N SER A 34 0.53 -0.92 -14.16
CA SER A 34 0.99 0.17 -15.03
C SER A 34 2.46 0.51 -14.77
N THR A 35 3.19 0.91 -15.80
CA THR A 35 4.66 1.02 -15.89
C THR A 35 5.38 1.81 -14.78
N ASP A 36 4.68 2.58 -13.95
CA ASP A 36 5.25 3.36 -12.84
C ASP A 36 4.91 2.84 -11.42
N THR A 37 3.85 2.04 -11.29
CA THR A 37 3.34 1.54 -10.01
C THR A 37 4.26 0.51 -9.34
N PRO A 38 4.88 -0.44 -10.07
CA PRO A 38 5.85 -1.37 -9.51
C PRO A 38 7.05 -0.66 -8.88
N THR A 39 7.62 0.35 -9.55
CA THR A 39 8.85 1.01 -9.10
C THR A 39 8.64 1.77 -7.79
N PHE A 40 7.53 2.48 -7.64
CA PHE A 40 7.20 3.19 -6.40
C PHE A 40 6.94 2.23 -5.24
N LEU A 41 6.09 1.22 -5.45
CA LEU A 41 5.79 0.23 -4.42
C LEU A 41 7.05 -0.55 -3.99
N LEU A 42 7.92 -0.89 -4.95
CA LEU A 42 9.20 -1.53 -4.67
C LEU A 42 10.15 -0.64 -3.86
N LYS A 43 10.19 0.67 -4.13
CA LYS A 43 10.97 1.61 -3.31
C LYS A 43 10.48 1.63 -1.86
N LEU A 44 9.17 1.56 -1.62
CA LEU A 44 8.59 1.53 -0.27
C LEU A 44 8.84 0.20 0.45
N LEU A 45 8.79 -0.92 -0.29
CA LEU A 45 9.01 -2.27 0.24
C LEU A 45 10.49 -2.70 0.28
N LYS A 46 11.42 -1.88 -0.23
CA LYS A 46 12.87 -2.22 -0.38
C LYS A 46 13.56 -2.53 0.94
N THR A 47 12.99 -2.16 2.09
CA THR A 47 13.50 -2.58 3.40
C THR A 47 12.82 -3.87 3.85
N LYS A 48 13.63 -4.90 4.15
CA LYS A 48 13.17 -6.22 4.61
C LYS A 48 12.17 -6.11 5.78
N ASP A 49 12.41 -5.17 6.69
CA ASP A 49 11.55 -4.88 7.84
C ASP A 49 10.16 -4.34 7.43
N THR A 50 10.06 -3.48 6.40
CA THR A 50 8.76 -2.99 5.92
C THR A 50 7.97 -4.10 5.25
N LEU A 51 8.63 -4.92 4.41
CA LEU A 51 7.98 -6.03 3.74
C LEU A 51 7.45 -7.06 4.77
N GLU A 52 8.27 -7.45 5.74
CA GLU A 52 7.86 -8.36 6.81
C GLU A 52 6.69 -7.80 7.65
N LYS A 53 6.66 -6.49 7.90
CA LYS A 53 5.53 -5.84 8.59
C LYS A 53 4.26 -5.87 7.74
N VAL A 54 4.34 -5.55 6.45
CA VAL A 54 3.18 -5.49 5.55
C VAL A 54 2.56 -6.87 5.31
N LEU A 55 3.37 -7.93 5.32
CA LEU A 55 2.89 -9.30 5.16
C LEU A 55 2.19 -9.86 6.41
N LYS A 56 2.24 -9.16 7.56
CA LYS A 56 1.46 -9.54 8.74
C LYS A 56 -0.02 -9.28 8.52
N GLU A 57 -0.87 -10.04 9.19
CA GLU A 57 -2.34 -9.88 9.11
C GLU A 57 -2.82 -8.51 9.60
N SER A 58 -2.09 -7.90 10.55
CA SER A 58 -2.45 -6.60 11.11
C SER A 58 -1.20 -5.84 11.60
N ILE A 59 -1.15 -4.54 11.31
CA ILE A 59 -0.08 -3.62 11.67
C ILE A 59 -0.65 -2.57 12.62
N ARG A 60 -0.13 -2.52 13.85
CA ARG A 60 -0.56 -1.53 14.85
C ARG A 60 0.22 -0.22 14.68
N VAL A 61 -0.49 0.90 14.59
CA VAL A 61 0.07 2.27 14.53
C VAL A 61 -0.64 3.18 15.53
N THR A 62 0.02 4.24 15.99
CA THR A 62 -0.57 5.22 16.94
C THR A 62 -1.66 6.05 16.25
N GLU A 63 -2.55 6.66 17.03
CA GLU A 63 -3.60 7.55 16.48
C GLU A 63 -3.05 8.74 15.69
N THR A 64 -1.87 9.23 16.08
CA THR A 64 -1.12 10.28 15.38
C THR A 64 -0.62 9.87 13.98
N PHE A 65 -0.71 8.59 13.61
CA PHE A 65 -0.35 8.10 12.27
C PHE A 65 -1.14 8.79 11.15
N THR A 66 -2.40 9.14 11.42
CA THR A 66 -3.27 9.82 10.45
C THR A 66 -3.08 11.35 10.46
N GLU A 67 -2.37 11.89 11.43
CA GLU A 67 -2.10 13.32 11.53
C GLU A 67 -0.98 13.70 10.57
N GLY A 68 -1.27 14.64 9.65
CA GLY A 68 -0.45 14.98 8.48
C GLY A 68 1.05 15.06 8.75
N GLN A 69 1.74 13.96 8.44
CA GLN A 69 3.20 13.88 8.42
C GLN A 69 3.71 14.70 7.22
N ARG A 70 4.79 15.48 7.41
CA ARG A 70 5.46 16.17 6.30
C ARG A 70 5.94 15.12 5.28
N ILE A 71 5.85 15.40 3.98
CA ILE A 71 6.23 14.45 2.91
C ILE A 71 7.66 13.93 3.11
N GLU A 72 8.57 14.79 3.58
CA GLU A 72 9.98 14.48 3.85
C GLU A 72 10.20 13.53 5.04
N SER A 73 9.18 13.29 5.89
CA SER A 73 9.26 12.46 7.09
C SER A 73 8.26 11.30 7.09
N LEU A 74 7.57 11.04 5.97
CA LEU A 74 6.60 9.95 5.87
C LEU A 74 7.31 8.60 5.98
N SER A 75 6.90 7.80 6.97
CA SER A 75 7.30 6.38 7.02
C SER A 75 6.76 5.61 5.80
N SER A 76 7.44 4.53 5.40
CA SER A 76 6.96 3.67 4.29
C SER A 76 5.52 3.18 4.51
N LEU A 77 5.13 2.93 5.76
CA LEU A 77 3.75 2.54 6.10
C LEU A 77 2.73 3.64 5.81
N ALA A 78 3.08 4.90 6.10
CA ALA A 78 2.21 6.04 5.81
C ALA A 78 2.02 6.23 4.30
N LEU A 79 3.10 6.07 3.51
CA LEU A 79 3.02 6.12 2.05
C LEU A 79 2.20 4.98 1.46
N LEU A 80 2.37 3.75 1.97
CA LEU A 80 1.55 2.61 1.57
C LEU A 80 0.08 2.83 1.89
N PHE A 81 -0.24 3.40 3.06
CA PHE A 81 -1.60 3.75 3.44
C PHE A 81 -2.19 4.82 2.50
N GLN A 82 -1.49 5.95 2.28
CA GLN A 82 -1.96 7.02 1.40
C GLN A 82 -2.13 6.58 -0.06
N ALA A 83 -1.28 5.66 -0.53
CA ALA A 83 -1.40 5.06 -1.86
C ALA A 83 -2.45 3.92 -1.95
N GLY A 84 -3.11 3.57 -0.83
CA GLY A 84 -4.17 2.56 -0.80
C GLY A 84 -3.71 1.10 -0.76
N TYR A 85 -2.43 0.84 -0.49
CA TYR A 85 -1.90 -0.51 -0.23
C TYR A 85 -2.21 -1.02 1.17
N LEU A 86 -2.46 -0.10 2.10
CA LEU A 86 -2.95 -0.39 3.44
C LEU A 86 -4.26 0.36 3.69
N THR A 87 -5.10 -0.20 4.54
CA THR A 87 -6.37 0.39 5.00
C THR A 87 -6.49 0.26 6.51
N ILE A 88 -7.21 1.18 7.16
CA ILE A 88 -7.61 0.98 8.55
C ILE A 88 -8.74 -0.05 8.58
N ASN A 89 -8.59 -1.10 9.39
CA ASN A 89 -9.62 -2.11 9.60
C ASN A 89 -10.24 -2.05 11.00
N ASN A 90 -9.54 -1.45 11.96
CA ASN A 90 -10.02 -1.30 13.32
C ASN A 90 -9.33 -0.11 14.01
N PHE A 91 -9.99 0.43 15.03
CA PHE A 91 -9.48 1.47 15.91
C PHE A 91 -9.79 1.13 17.37
N ASP A 92 -8.73 0.95 18.17
CA ASP A 92 -8.86 0.85 19.62
C ASP A 92 -8.78 2.25 20.25
N ARG A 93 -9.97 2.83 20.48
CA ARG A 93 -10.14 4.14 21.14
C ARG A 93 -9.56 4.20 22.54
N LYS A 94 -9.54 3.09 23.28
CA LYS A 94 -9.06 3.09 24.67
C LYS A 94 -7.55 3.13 24.73
N ALA A 95 -6.90 2.47 23.77
CA ALA A 95 -5.45 2.36 23.70
C ALA A 95 -4.81 3.39 22.75
N GLY A 96 -5.59 4.09 21.92
CA GLY A 96 -5.09 5.12 20.98
C GLY A 96 -4.35 4.52 19.79
N TYR A 97 -4.82 3.37 19.27
CA TYR A 97 -4.17 2.66 18.17
C TYR A 97 -5.10 2.36 17.00
N TYR A 98 -4.61 2.60 15.79
CA TYR A 98 -5.19 2.06 14.56
C TYR A 98 -4.53 0.73 14.20
N TYR A 99 -5.31 -0.11 13.54
CA TYR A 99 -4.86 -1.36 12.95
C TYR A 99 -4.99 -1.26 11.44
N LEU A 100 -3.87 -1.47 10.75
CA LEU A 100 -3.78 -1.45 9.31
C LEU A 100 -3.69 -2.87 8.75
N GLN A 101 -4.27 -3.09 7.59
CA GLN A 101 -4.15 -4.32 6.82
C GLN A 101 -4.15 -4.03 5.32
N ILE A 102 -3.86 -5.04 4.52
CA ILE A 102 -4.09 -5.00 3.08
C ILE A 102 -5.60 -5.02 2.81
N PRO A 103 -6.16 -4.11 1.98
CA PRO A 103 -7.61 -3.92 1.88
C PRO A 103 -8.36 -5.09 1.24
N ASN A 104 -7.76 -5.78 0.27
CA ASN A 104 -8.38 -6.90 -0.43
C ASN A 104 -7.35 -7.84 -1.06
N GLU A 105 -7.86 -8.92 -1.64
CA GLU A 105 -7.04 -9.97 -2.22
C GLU A 105 -6.27 -9.53 -3.47
N GLU A 106 -6.83 -8.62 -4.28
CA GLU A 106 -6.13 -8.10 -5.46
C GLU A 106 -4.83 -7.40 -5.06
N VAL A 107 -4.91 -6.51 -4.07
CA VAL A 107 -3.73 -5.81 -3.54
C VAL A 107 -2.76 -6.79 -2.85
N ARG A 108 -3.28 -7.81 -2.16
CA ARG A 108 -2.45 -8.86 -1.53
C ARG A 108 -1.65 -9.65 -2.58
N MET A 109 -2.32 -10.08 -3.65
CA MET A 109 -1.67 -10.79 -4.75
C MET A 109 -0.58 -9.94 -5.40
N ALA A 110 -0.82 -8.65 -5.60
CA ALA A 110 0.17 -7.72 -6.15
C ALA A 110 1.44 -7.62 -5.29
N ILE A 111 1.27 -7.40 -3.98
CA ILE A 111 2.39 -7.32 -3.03
C ILE A 111 3.17 -8.64 -2.99
N ASN A 112 2.45 -9.79 -2.98
CA ASN A 112 3.08 -11.10 -2.99
C ASN A 112 3.90 -11.36 -4.26
N GLN A 113 3.38 -11.00 -5.44
CA GLN A 113 4.10 -11.13 -6.70
C GLN A 113 5.39 -10.30 -6.72
N LEU A 114 5.32 -9.06 -6.22
CA LEU A 114 6.50 -8.20 -6.10
C LEU A 114 7.53 -8.73 -5.10
N ALA A 115 7.08 -9.26 -3.97
CA ALA A 115 7.95 -9.91 -2.98
C ALA A 115 8.66 -11.14 -3.57
N LEU A 116 7.96 -11.93 -4.38
CA LEU A 116 8.53 -13.08 -5.10
C LEU A 116 9.56 -12.62 -6.14
N ALA A 117 9.24 -11.61 -6.94
CA ALA A 117 10.17 -11.08 -7.93
C ALA A 117 11.43 -10.45 -7.28
N PHE A 118 11.29 -9.86 -6.09
CA PHE A 118 12.42 -9.34 -5.31
C PHE A 118 13.33 -10.48 -4.79
N THR A 119 12.73 -11.52 -4.21
CA THR A 119 13.48 -12.68 -3.70
C THR A 119 14.17 -13.49 -4.79
N ARG A 120 13.64 -13.48 -6.03
CA ARG A 120 14.26 -14.09 -7.21
C ARG A 120 15.30 -13.23 -7.92
N GLY A 121 15.48 -11.96 -7.50
CA GLY A 121 16.39 -11.01 -8.15
C GLY A 121 15.93 -10.52 -9.53
N GLU A 122 14.69 -10.79 -9.93
CA GLU A 122 14.14 -10.47 -11.26
C GLU A 122 13.93 -8.96 -11.45
N LEU A 123 13.72 -8.21 -10.36
CA LEU A 123 13.48 -6.76 -10.39
C LEU A 123 14.77 -5.92 -10.43
N ALA A 124 15.90 -6.46 -9.97
CA ALA A 124 17.19 -5.79 -10.10
C ALA A 124 17.65 -5.70 -11.57
N TYR A 125 17.17 -6.61 -12.43
CA TYR A 125 17.47 -6.61 -13.87
C TYR A 125 16.77 -5.49 -14.65
N GLN A 126 15.60 -5.02 -14.20
CA GLN A 126 14.84 -3.99 -14.90
C GLN A 126 15.40 -2.58 -14.64
N GLU A 127 15.97 -2.28 -13.46
CA GLU A 127 16.63 -0.99 -13.18
C GLU A 127 17.89 -0.76 -14.05
N VAL A 128 18.49 -1.81 -14.64
CA VAL A 128 19.71 -1.73 -15.48
C VAL A 128 19.40 -1.42 -16.95
N ILE A 129 18.18 -1.67 -17.44
CA ILE A 129 17.83 -1.52 -18.86
C ILE A 129 17.30 -0.10 -19.19
N TYR A 130 16.97 0.70 -18.18
CA TYR A 130 16.42 2.05 -18.35
C TYR A 130 17.35 3.17 -17.86
N GLN A 131 18.67 2.95 -17.85
CA GLN A 131 19.68 4.02 -17.73
C GLN A 131 20.45 4.20 -19.03
#